data_AF-A0A8H7A9Q3-F1
#
_entry.id   AF-A0A8H7A9Q3-F1
#
_cell.length_a   1.000
_cell.length_b   1.000
_cell.length_c   1.000
_cell.angle_alpha   90.00
_cell.angle_beta   90.00
_cell.angle_gamma   90.00
#
_symmetry.space_group_name_H-M   'P 1'
#
loop_
_entity.id
_entity.type
_entity.pdbx_description
1 polymer ?
#
loop_
_entity_poly.entity_id
_entity_poly.type
_entity_poly.pdbx_seq_one_letter_code
_entity_poly.pdbx_strand_id
1 'polypeptide(L)'
;MFGGWAHVASPPEDLTENERVPPPAPTQLDFPSYTPQHSPSPLTTASSRDLLHLLCSIKRPQDITPQCLQILSLSVIPNASFQDILPHVTEPIHHDGKHVPPPDRLQQTVQELRISHSDAFREVVRLPPLPGHAKPRLSRTRKFWSGLQRMSQFWDCSMDKYYEVADTEDDSSSSSGSSDPDIEMSKSEQSPPEKLPSSSSPDGPQPAKTKQVYKGRRLNDGSAMPSNFRDETVSALVECVVWAFNCQVRAPNLPPRLQVRNLLFPVRQSFIVGRLPRERELGRRAVLEGPVMGICCRVETNFRPDCMTANGEVGGSSGYGMKPSEVVDEWRGILDLAREVGVMLLLAQERAREGKGEVKPGEGKWWTATPRWGGGPGGLMESKVLTARRGVVDEDKITTPPPSENASTEVSMDGTTPKPSNTETLLPEAATHPPLRPKRKAIRDISDNNERGGVQHKKGSKPTQTEKWKTLRSGPGIWDSKMRYMRIGAPKSISQAASPSLPPSPAHAEDKAEEMEDQIVMVTSINHHVALTSMQVSEAHLAWLAGEERKDEEREQGLQLKRTRWFDLFDEADRVEFVQGLWDVMVWLMRE
;
A
#
# COMPACT_ATOMS: atom_id res chain seq x y z
N MET A 1 0.97 42.16 -19.43
CA MET A 1 0.74 42.30 -17.98
C MET A 1 0.20 40.98 -17.47
N PHE A 2 0.93 40.29 -16.60
CA PHE A 2 0.42 39.13 -15.86
C PHE A 2 1.10 39.15 -14.49
N GLY A 3 0.41 39.71 -13.49
CA GLY A 3 0.86 39.72 -12.11
C GLY A 3 0.47 38.39 -11.46
N GLY A 4 1.46 37.55 -11.16
CA GLY A 4 1.23 36.37 -10.32
C GLY A 4 0.98 36.81 -8.88
N TRP A 5 -0.18 36.45 -8.32
CA TRP A 5 -0.39 36.57 -6.88
C TRP A 5 0.53 35.58 -6.17
N ALA A 6 1.59 36.09 -5.55
CA ALA A 6 2.33 35.33 -4.57
C ALA A 6 1.43 35.15 -3.36
N HIS A 7 1.02 33.90 -3.07
CA HIS A 7 0.54 33.57 -1.74
C HIS A 7 1.69 33.83 -0.75
N VAL A 8 1.61 34.95 -0.04
CA VAL A 8 2.43 35.20 1.13
C VAL A 8 1.96 34.20 2.17
N ALA A 9 2.67 33.08 2.27
CA ALA A 9 2.49 32.17 3.39
C ALA A 9 2.78 32.94 4.68
N SER A 10 1.83 32.92 5.62
CA SER A 10 2.03 33.48 6.96
C SER A 10 3.35 32.94 7.55
N PRO A 11 4.09 33.75 8.33
CA PRO A 11 5.28 33.26 9.00
C PRO A 11 4.93 32.03 9.86
N PRO A 12 5.84 31.04 9.97
CA PRO A 12 5.61 29.91 10.86
C PRO A 12 5.38 30.42 12.28
N GLU A 13 4.22 30.08 12.85
CA GLU A 13 3.77 30.54 14.16
C GLU A 13 3.86 29.41 15.20
N ASP A 14 4.23 29.76 16.43
CA ASP A 14 4.30 28.83 17.54
C ASP A 14 2.95 28.76 18.26
N LEU A 15 2.09 27.85 17.83
CA LEU A 15 0.73 27.71 18.36
C LEU A 15 0.67 27.20 19.82
N THR A 16 1.81 26.88 20.45
CA THR A 16 1.84 26.23 21.78
C THR A 16 1.23 27.09 22.89
N GLU A 17 1.44 28.40 22.87
CA GLU A 17 0.86 29.34 23.85
C GLU A 17 -0.41 30.06 23.36
N ASN A 18 -0.86 29.78 22.13
CA ASN A 18 -2.05 30.39 21.53
C ASN A 18 -3.35 29.73 22.04
N GLU A 19 -4.27 30.57 22.53
CA GLU A 19 -5.57 30.18 23.07
C GLU A 19 -6.52 29.68 21.98
N ARG A 20 -6.98 28.44 22.14
CA ARG A 20 -7.82 27.73 21.16
C ARG A 20 -8.93 26.95 21.85
N VAL A 21 -9.92 26.55 21.06
CA VAL A 21 -10.90 25.53 21.47
C VAL A 21 -10.14 24.22 21.76
N PRO A 22 -10.46 23.50 22.84
CA PRO A 22 -9.82 22.22 23.14
C PRO A 22 -10.00 21.21 22.00
N PRO A 23 -8.93 20.48 21.60
CA PRO A 23 -9.08 19.33 20.72
C PRO A 23 -9.85 18.20 21.44
N PRO A 24 -10.35 17.18 20.71
CA PRO A 24 -10.84 15.96 21.34
C PRO A 24 -9.79 15.36 22.29
N ALA A 25 -10.21 14.57 23.28
CA ALA A 25 -9.26 14.04 24.26
C ALA A 25 -8.19 13.15 23.59
N PRO A 26 -7.04 12.93 24.23
CA PRO A 26 -6.00 12.04 23.70
C PRO A 26 -6.54 10.65 23.35
N THR A 27 -6.19 10.14 22.16
CA THR A 27 -6.48 8.75 21.79
C THR A 27 -5.70 7.82 22.71
N GLN A 28 -6.41 6.91 23.40
CA GLN A 28 -5.77 5.90 24.23
C GLN A 28 -4.92 4.95 23.37
N LEU A 29 -3.71 4.62 23.83
CA LEU A 29 -2.81 3.73 23.10
C LEU A 29 -3.25 2.28 23.25
N ASP A 30 -3.63 1.66 22.13
CA ASP A 30 -3.86 0.23 22.03
C ASP A 30 -2.89 -0.41 21.01
N PHE A 31 -2.57 -1.68 21.25
CA PHE A 31 -1.58 -2.46 20.51
C PHE A 31 -2.12 -3.88 20.24
N PRO A 32 -1.75 -4.50 19.10
CA PRO A 32 -2.15 -5.86 18.77
C PRO A 32 -1.53 -6.86 19.75
N SER A 33 -2.39 -7.61 20.46
CA SER A 33 -2.02 -8.60 21.48
C SER A 33 -2.16 -10.06 21.03
N TYR A 34 -2.60 -10.32 19.79
CA TYR A 34 -2.84 -11.67 19.30
C TYR A 34 -1.52 -12.40 18.99
N THR A 35 -1.19 -13.41 19.80
CA THR A 35 0.07 -14.19 19.71
C THR A 35 -0.23 -15.69 19.63
N PRO A 36 -0.50 -16.23 18.43
CA PRO A 36 -0.76 -17.66 18.26
C PRO A 36 0.49 -18.49 18.59
N GLN A 37 0.25 -19.70 19.10
CA GLN A 37 1.25 -20.72 19.41
C GLN A 37 0.83 -22.04 18.76
N HIS A 38 0.75 -22.05 17.43
CA HIS A 38 0.43 -23.28 16.71
C HIS A 38 1.66 -24.18 16.61
N SER A 39 1.46 -25.48 16.81
CA SER A 39 2.51 -26.46 16.55
C SER A 39 2.86 -26.48 15.06
N PRO A 40 4.12 -26.78 14.70
CA PRO A 40 4.48 -27.19 13.35
C PRO A 40 3.51 -28.26 12.85
N SER A 41 3.18 -28.19 11.56
CA SER A 41 2.32 -29.18 10.92
C SER A 41 2.81 -29.47 9.51
N PRO A 42 2.41 -30.61 8.94
CA PRO A 42 2.71 -30.95 7.57
C PRO A 42 2.29 -29.90 6.53
N LEU A 43 3.28 -29.42 5.74
CA LEU A 43 3.05 -28.58 4.57
C LEU A 43 2.53 -29.41 3.37
N THR A 44 1.31 -29.96 3.48
CA THR A 44 0.69 -30.84 2.47
C THR A 44 0.09 -30.08 1.29
N THR A 45 -0.12 -30.81 0.19
CA THR A 45 -0.85 -30.28 -0.99
C THR A 45 -2.27 -29.84 -0.63
N ALA A 46 -2.91 -30.50 0.35
CA ALA A 46 -4.25 -30.21 0.85
C ALA A 46 -4.30 -28.92 1.67
N SER A 47 -3.42 -28.72 2.66
CA SER A 47 -3.42 -27.51 3.49
C SER A 47 -3.20 -26.23 2.67
N SER A 48 -2.41 -26.29 1.60
CA SER A 48 -2.26 -25.19 0.62
C SER A 48 -3.55 -24.93 -0.20
N ARG A 49 -4.43 -25.93 -0.41
CA ARG A 49 -5.77 -25.71 -1.02
C ARG A 49 -6.72 -25.08 0.00
N ASP A 50 -6.64 -25.49 1.26
CA ASP A 50 -7.48 -24.96 2.32
C ASP A 50 -7.16 -23.48 2.61
N LEU A 51 -5.87 -23.12 2.64
CA LEU A 51 -5.44 -21.71 2.72
C LEU A 51 -6.00 -20.89 1.54
N LEU A 52 -5.91 -21.41 0.31
CA LEU A 52 -6.48 -20.75 -0.86
C LEU A 52 -7.99 -20.55 -0.74
N HIS A 53 -8.72 -21.55 -0.24
CA HIS A 53 -10.17 -21.48 -0.04
C HIS A 53 -10.55 -20.45 1.02
N LEU A 54 -9.83 -20.39 2.14
CA LEU A 54 -10.00 -19.37 3.18
C LEU A 54 -9.72 -17.95 2.65
N LEU A 55 -8.59 -17.74 1.97
CA LEU A 55 -8.26 -16.41 1.42
C LEU A 55 -9.27 -15.94 0.35
N CYS A 56 -9.88 -16.87 -0.39
CA CYS A 56 -10.96 -16.58 -1.34
C CYS A 56 -12.33 -16.32 -0.68
N SER A 57 -12.56 -16.74 0.57
CA SER A 57 -13.85 -16.53 1.25
C SER A 57 -13.97 -15.15 1.91
N ILE A 58 -12.83 -14.48 2.19
CA ILE A 58 -12.76 -13.15 2.79
C ILE A 58 -13.37 -12.10 1.85
N LYS A 59 -14.50 -11.51 2.24
CA LYS A 59 -15.17 -10.39 1.53
C LYS A 59 -15.04 -9.08 2.29
N ARG A 60 -14.90 -9.14 3.61
CA ARG A 60 -14.77 -8.02 4.54
C ARG A 60 -13.63 -8.30 5.53
N PRO A 61 -13.06 -7.26 6.16
CA PRO A 61 -12.02 -7.41 7.18
C PRO A 61 -12.38 -8.36 8.34
N GLN A 62 -13.66 -8.46 8.72
CA GLN A 62 -14.12 -9.34 9.81
C GLN A 62 -14.22 -10.82 9.42
N ASP A 63 -14.15 -11.15 8.12
CA ASP A 63 -14.29 -12.53 7.65
C ASP A 63 -12.98 -13.33 7.82
N ILE A 64 -11.90 -12.72 8.34
CA ILE A 64 -10.64 -13.40 8.61
C ILE A 64 -10.73 -14.23 9.89
N THR A 65 -10.25 -15.48 9.82
CA THR A 65 -10.34 -16.45 10.93
C THR A 65 -8.95 -16.87 11.43
N PRO A 66 -8.83 -17.34 12.70
CA PRO A 66 -7.58 -17.94 13.22
C PRO A 66 -7.03 -19.06 12.33
N GLN A 67 -7.91 -19.80 11.65
CA GLN A 67 -7.56 -20.92 10.76
C GLN A 67 -6.57 -20.50 9.65
N CYS A 68 -6.65 -19.25 9.18
CA CYS A 68 -5.72 -18.71 8.19
C CYS A 68 -4.26 -18.71 8.68
N LEU A 69 -4.05 -18.53 10.00
CA LEU A 69 -2.74 -18.51 10.65
C LEU A 69 -2.35 -19.89 11.19
N GLN A 70 -3.33 -20.71 11.58
CA GLN A 70 -3.14 -22.10 11.96
C GLN A 70 -2.61 -22.96 10.81
N ILE A 71 -3.12 -22.77 9.58
CA ILE A 71 -2.63 -23.49 8.39
C ILE A 71 -1.20 -23.10 8.00
N LEU A 72 -0.74 -21.92 8.43
CA LEU A 72 0.67 -21.49 8.30
C LEU A 72 1.56 -22.03 9.43
N SER A 73 1.01 -22.81 10.37
CA SER A 73 1.67 -23.24 11.61
C SER A 73 2.42 -22.11 12.31
N LEU A 74 1.75 -20.95 12.40
CA LEU A 74 2.36 -19.72 12.91
C LEU A 74 2.53 -19.74 14.43
N SER A 75 3.75 -19.46 14.88
CA SER A 75 4.09 -19.10 16.25
C SER A 75 4.57 -17.65 16.31
N VAL A 76 4.21 -16.92 17.36
CA VAL A 76 4.66 -15.53 17.59
C VAL A 76 5.45 -15.41 18.88
N ILE A 77 6.65 -14.83 18.79
CA ILE A 77 7.48 -14.45 19.95
C ILE A 77 7.44 -12.91 20.06
N PRO A 78 6.63 -12.35 20.97
CA PRO A 78 6.63 -10.91 21.27
C PRO A 78 7.82 -10.53 22.13
N ASN A 79 8.19 -9.24 22.13
CA ASN A 79 9.25 -8.66 22.97
C ASN A 79 10.63 -9.32 22.82
N ALA A 80 10.94 -9.87 21.65
CA ALA A 80 12.26 -10.41 21.31
C ALA A 80 13.34 -9.31 21.38
N SER A 81 14.57 -9.65 21.79
CA SER A 81 15.68 -8.69 21.72
C SER A 81 16.15 -8.50 20.27
N PHE A 82 16.88 -7.42 19.98
CA PHE A 82 17.48 -7.23 18.65
C PHE A 82 18.46 -8.35 18.26
N GLN A 83 19.03 -9.08 19.23
CA GLN A 83 19.87 -10.25 18.97
C GLN A 83 19.03 -11.45 18.55
N ASP A 84 17.83 -11.63 19.11
CA ASP A 84 16.91 -12.72 18.77
C ASP A 84 16.21 -12.52 17.42
N ILE A 85 16.08 -11.27 16.96
CA ILE A 85 15.58 -10.88 15.63
C ILE A 85 16.51 -11.38 14.50
N LEU A 86 17.78 -11.60 14.82
CA LEU A 86 18.75 -12.23 13.93
C LEU A 86 18.81 -13.75 14.20
N PRO A 87 19.12 -14.57 13.20
CA PRO A 87 19.36 -15.99 13.42
C PRO A 87 20.64 -16.16 14.26
N HIS A 88 20.67 -17.17 15.13
CA HIS A 88 21.83 -17.52 15.97
C HIS A 88 22.97 -18.15 15.15
N VAL A 89 23.47 -17.44 14.15
CA VAL A 89 24.64 -17.84 13.37
C VAL A 89 25.88 -17.57 14.21
N THR A 90 26.74 -18.57 14.36
CA THR A 90 28.00 -18.52 15.12
C THR A 90 29.10 -17.68 14.44
N GLU A 91 28.81 -17.07 13.30
CA GLU A 91 29.65 -16.07 12.65
C GLU A 91 29.65 -14.78 13.48
N PRO A 92 30.81 -14.27 13.95
CA PRO A 92 30.87 -12.98 14.61
C PRO A 92 30.40 -11.88 13.65
N ILE A 93 29.66 -10.90 14.18
CA ILE A 93 29.20 -9.74 13.40
C ILE A 93 30.44 -8.93 12.97
N HIS A 94 30.89 -9.14 11.73
CA HIS A 94 32.04 -8.45 11.18
C HIS A 94 31.67 -7.01 10.80
N HIS A 95 32.03 -6.07 11.68
CA HIS A 95 31.86 -4.63 11.45
C HIS A 95 32.77 -4.07 10.32
N ASP A 96 33.71 -4.88 9.82
CA ASP A 96 34.65 -4.52 8.74
C ASP A 96 34.21 -4.99 7.34
N GLY A 97 32.96 -5.46 7.19
CA GLY A 97 32.39 -5.86 5.89
C GLY A 97 32.43 -4.72 4.87
N LYS A 98 32.57 -5.05 3.57
CA LYS A 98 32.81 -4.04 2.51
C LYS A 98 31.65 -3.02 2.36
N HIS A 99 30.46 -3.39 2.83
CA HIS A 99 29.27 -2.54 2.83
C HIS A 99 28.88 -2.01 4.20
N VAL A 100 29.67 -2.32 5.25
CA VAL A 100 29.42 -1.82 6.60
C VAL A 100 29.99 -0.38 6.73
N PRO A 101 29.16 0.62 7.04
CA PRO A 101 29.63 1.98 7.29
C PRO A 101 30.40 2.09 8.61
N PRO A 102 31.35 3.05 8.71
CA PRO A 102 32.08 3.29 9.94
C PRO A 102 31.16 3.75 11.09
N PRO A 103 31.50 3.43 12.36
CA PRO A 103 30.62 3.63 13.52
C PRO A 103 30.39 5.11 13.88
N ASP A 104 31.25 6.02 13.44
CA ASP A 104 31.07 7.47 13.58
C ASP A 104 29.76 7.95 12.95
N ARG A 105 29.32 7.28 11.87
CA ARG A 105 28.05 7.59 11.20
C ARG A 105 26.85 7.27 12.08
N LEU A 106 26.88 6.20 12.87
CA LEU A 106 25.83 5.91 13.84
C LEU A 106 25.86 6.92 14.98
N GLN A 107 27.05 7.21 15.52
CA GLN A 107 27.23 8.16 16.63
C GLN A 107 26.69 9.56 16.27
N GLN A 108 26.95 10.06 15.06
CA GLN A 108 26.37 11.33 14.57
C GLN A 108 24.83 11.29 14.51
N THR A 109 24.25 10.21 13.97
CA THR A 109 22.79 10.04 13.92
C THR A 109 22.19 10.00 15.33
N VAL A 110 22.77 9.22 16.25
CA VAL A 110 22.32 9.12 17.65
C VAL A 110 22.44 10.45 18.38
N GLN A 111 23.51 11.22 18.15
CA GLN A 111 23.65 12.56 18.74
C GLN A 111 22.55 13.52 18.27
N GLU A 112 22.14 13.46 17.00
CA GLU A 112 21.04 14.27 16.49
C GLU A 112 19.65 13.81 17.00
N LEU A 113 19.49 12.54 17.38
CA LEU A 113 18.23 12.00 17.93
C LEU A 113 18.03 12.33 19.42
N ARG A 114 19.11 12.66 20.15
CA ARG A 114 19.07 13.13 21.55
C ARG A 114 18.81 14.64 21.70
N ILE A 115 18.46 15.32 20.62
CA ILE A 115 18.10 16.74 20.66
C ILE A 115 16.68 16.86 21.22
N SER A 116 16.44 17.87 22.07
CA SER A 116 15.13 18.09 22.68
C SER A 116 14.06 18.32 21.60
N HIS A 117 12.84 17.81 21.83
CA HIS A 117 11.72 18.01 20.91
C HIS A 117 11.49 19.50 20.61
N SER A 118 11.51 20.34 21.65
CA SER A 118 11.30 21.78 21.52
C SER A 118 12.35 22.44 20.61
N ASP A 119 13.63 22.12 20.76
CA ASP A 119 14.69 22.69 19.92
C ASP A 119 14.62 22.15 18.48
N ALA A 120 14.42 20.84 18.32
CA ALA A 120 14.34 20.19 17.02
C ALA A 120 13.13 20.64 16.20
N PHE A 121 11.95 20.72 16.83
CA PHE A 121 10.72 21.18 16.17
C PHE A 121 10.82 22.65 15.77
N ARG A 122 11.39 23.52 16.62
CA ARG A 122 11.64 24.93 16.27
C ARG A 122 12.58 25.05 15.07
N GLU A 123 13.66 24.30 15.03
CA GLU A 123 14.60 24.31 13.89
C GLU A 123 13.94 23.85 12.58
N VAL A 124 13.14 22.78 12.63
CA VAL A 124 12.46 22.26 11.45
C VAL A 124 11.44 23.25 10.90
N VAL A 125 10.63 23.83 11.78
CA VAL A 125 9.56 24.81 11.48
C VAL A 125 10.14 26.21 11.19
N ARG A 126 11.45 26.40 11.43
CA ARG A 126 12.22 27.66 11.23
C ARG A 126 11.82 28.80 12.19
N LEU A 127 11.42 28.44 13.40
CA LEU A 127 11.24 29.36 14.52
C LEU A 127 12.61 29.76 15.12
N PRO A 128 12.73 30.93 15.76
CA PRO A 128 13.95 31.29 16.50
C PRO A 128 14.19 30.31 17.66
N PRO A 129 15.45 30.00 18.03
CA PRO A 129 15.75 29.12 19.16
C PRO A 129 15.23 29.69 20.48
N LEU A 130 15.08 28.84 21.50
CA LEU A 130 14.70 29.28 22.84
C LEU A 130 15.77 30.17 23.46
N PRO A 131 15.42 31.08 24.39
CA PRO A 131 16.40 31.94 25.07
C PRO A 131 17.51 31.10 25.74
N GLY A 132 18.77 31.39 25.40
CA GLY A 132 19.94 30.66 25.89
C GLY A 132 20.26 29.34 25.17
N HIS A 133 19.39 28.87 24.27
CA HIS A 133 19.63 27.65 23.48
C HIS A 133 20.34 27.96 22.16
N ALA A 134 21.31 27.12 21.80
CA ALA A 134 21.96 27.19 20.50
C ALA A 134 21.09 26.52 19.41
N LYS A 135 21.16 27.03 18.18
CA LYS A 135 20.46 26.45 17.03
C LYS A 135 20.94 25.00 16.79
N PRO A 136 20.08 23.97 16.90
CA PRO A 136 20.51 22.58 16.75
C PRO A 136 20.88 22.26 15.30
N ARG A 137 21.89 21.39 15.11
CA ARG A 137 22.33 20.96 13.78
C ARG A 137 21.67 19.64 13.40
N LEU A 138 20.59 19.71 12.62
CA LEU A 138 19.89 18.55 12.07
C LEU A 138 20.37 18.28 10.63
N SER A 139 21.40 17.45 10.45
CA SER A 139 21.98 17.17 9.13
C SER A 139 21.38 15.93 8.47
N ARG A 140 21.13 14.85 9.22
CA ARG A 140 20.58 13.59 8.70
C ARG A 140 19.14 13.37 9.17
N THR A 141 18.89 13.66 10.44
CA THR A 141 17.60 13.44 11.11
C THR A 141 16.53 14.48 10.78
N ARG A 142 16.85 15.53 10.01
CA ARG A 142 15.90 16.63 9.72
C ARG A 142 14.55 16.16 9.17
N LYS A 143 14.56 15.13 8.30
CA LYS A 143 13.31 14.53 7.80
C LYS A 143 12.50 13.87 8.91
N PHE A 144 13.14 13.08 9.77
CA PHE A 144 12.50 12.40 10.91
C PHE A 144 11.88 13.43 11.86
N TRP A 145 12.63 14.45 12.27
CA TRP A 145 12.11 15.54 13.10
C TRP A 145 10.96 16.33 12.43
N SER A 146 10.93 16.41 11.10
CA SER A 146 9.80 16.99 10.35
C SER A 146 8.55 16.11 10.36
N GLY A 147 8.72 14.80 10.33
CA GLY A 147 7.62 13.86 10.51
C GLY A 147 7.09 13.89 11.95
N LEU A 148 7.97 13.76 12.94
CA LEU A 148 7.62 13.73 14.35
C LEU A 148 6.94 15.03 14.81
N GLN A 149 7.35 16.20 14.30
CA GLN A 149 6.68 17.48 14.55
C GLN A 149 5.23 17.51 14.04
N ARG A 150 4.94 16.85 12.92
CA ARG A 150 3.56 16.73 12.42
C ARG A 150 2.76 15.74 13.24
N MET A 151 3.36 14.62 13.64
CA MET A 151 2.72 13.64 14.53
C MET A 151 2.44 14.22 15.93
N SER A 152 3.27 15.14 16.43
CA SER A 152 3.07 15.81 17.73
C SER A 152 1.77 16.62 17.78
N GLN A 153 1.25 17.07 16.63
CA GLN A 153 -0.03 17.79 16.54
C GLN A 153 -1.26 16.91 16.81
N PHE A 154 -1.08 15.59 17.00
CA PHE A 154 -2.15 14.63 17.24
C PHE A 154 -1.91 13.81 18.51
N TRP A 155 -0.65 13.43 18.77
CA TRP A 155 -0.28 12.49 19.84
C TRP A 155 0.43 13.12 21.05
N ASP A 156 1.16 14.22 20.88
CA ASP A 156 2.01 14.76 21.94
C ASP A 156 1.18 15.60 22.94
N CYS A 157 0.88 14.99 24.07
CA CYS A 157 0.10 15.60 25.15
C CYS A 157 0.97 16.30 26.20
N SER A 158 2.30 16.35 26.04
CA SER A 158 3.24 16.84 27.07
C SER A 158 3.07 18.32 27.43
N MET A 159 2.41 19.10 26.56
CA MET A 159 2.17 20.53 26.72
C MET A 159 0.67 20.87 26.73
N ASP A 160 -0.21 19.88 26.85
CA ASP A 160 -1.66 20.10 26.90
C ASP A 160 -2.05 20.78 28.23
N LYS A 161 -2.59 22.00 28.12
CA LYS A 161 -3.10 22.81 29.25
C LYS A 161 -4.57 23.13 28.97
N TYR A 162 -5.47 22.61 29.80
CA TYR A 162 -6.92 22.89 29.76
C TYR A 162 -7.32 23.75 30.95
N TYR A 163 -8.11 24.80 30.72
CA TYR A 163 -8.64 25.66 31.78
C TYR A 163 -9.97 26.31 31.35
N GLU A 164 -10.70 26.85 32.31
CA GLU A 164 -11.97 27.55 32.07
C GLU A 164 -11.78 29.06 32.12
N VAL A 165 -12.44 29.77 31.20
CA VAL A 165 -12.52 31.23 31.14
C VAL A 165 -13.99 31.63 31.21
N ALA A 166 -14.30 32.72 31.91
CA ALA A 166 -15.65 33.28 31.92
C ALA A 166 -16.04 33.75 30.51
N ASP A 167 -17.18 33.29 30.01
CA ASP A 167 -17.71 33.64 28.69
C ASP A 167 -18.17 35.11 28.71
N THR A 168 -17.22 35.99 28.40
CA THR A 168 -17.44 37.41 28.21
C THR A 168 -17.76 37.61 26.73
N GLU A 169 -19.01 38.00 26.45
CA GLU A 169 -19.54 38.20 25.09
C GLU A 169 -18.97 39.49 24.45
N ASP A 170 -17.63 39.61 24.36
CA ASP A 170 -16.88 40.69 23.73
C ASP A 170 -16.21 40.21 22.43
N ASP A 171 -17.04 39.87 21.43
CA ASP A 171 -16.58 39.44 20.10
C ASP A 171 -15.94 40.61 19.33
N SER A 172 -14.62 40.78 19.50
CA SER A 172 -13.82 41.77 18.76
C SER A 172 -12.44 41.26 18.36
N SER A 173 -12.35 40.02 17.84
CA SER A 173 -11.21 39.61 17.00
C SER A 173 -11.65 38.88 15.74
N SER A 174 -11.34 39.51 14.60
CA SER A 174 -11.65 39.01 13.27
C SER A 174 -10.81 37.79 12.91
N SER A 175 -11.44 36.68 12.52
CA SER A 175 -10.81 35.67 11.65
C SER A 175 -11.62 35.48 10.38
N SER A 176 -10.96 35.59 9.24
CA SER A 176 -11.59 35.60 7.92
C SER A 176 -11.79 34.18 7.38
N GLY A 177 -13.03 33.69 7.43
CA GLY A 177 -13.49 32.53 6.66
C GLY A 177 -14.31 32.99 5.44
N SER A 178 -13.95 32.52 4.25
CA SER A 178 -14.60 32.91 2.99
C SER A 178 -15.97 32.25 2.78
N SER A 179 -16.82 32.90 1.97
CA SER A 179 -18.04 32.37 1.33
C SER A 179 -17.84 30.97 0.69
N ASP A 180 -18.86 30.16 0.42
CA ASP A 180 -20.06 30.46 -0.40
C ASP A 180 -21.21 29.41 -0.16
N PRO A 181 -22.36 29.34 -0.89
CA PRO A 181 -23.67 29.56 -0.24
C PRO A 181 -24.74 28.44 -0.42
N ASP A 182 -25.98 28.81 -0.08
CA ASP A 182 -27.29 28.20 -0.39
C ASP A 182 -27.78 26.96 0.38
N ILE A 183 -28.91 27.12 1.12
CA ILE A 183 -30.27 26.78 0.64
C ILE A 183 -31.31 27.35 1.62
N GLU A 184 -32.33 28.05 1.11
CA GLU A 184 -33.48 28.55 1.90
C GLU A 184 -34.41 27.42 2.37
N MET A 185 -35.02 27.59 3.54
CA MET A 185 -35.97 26.64 4.12
C MET A 185 -37.40 27.18 4.06
N SER A 186 -38.25 26.60 3.21
CA SER A 186 -39.67 26.95 3.10
C SER A 186 -40.53 26.27 4.17
N LYS A 187 -41.45 27.04 4.77
CA LYS A 187 -42.20 26.75 5.99
C LYS A 187 -43.54 26.03 5.78
N SER A 188 -43.88 25.09 6.68
CA SER A 188 -45.26 24.68 7.03
C SER A 188 -45.23 23.85 8.33
N GLU A 189 -45.47 24.40 9.52
CA GLU A 189 -46.80 24.67 10.14
C GLU A 189 -47.74 23.45 10.25
N GLN A 190 -47.82 22.87 11.45
CA GLN A 190 -49.07 22.48 12.14
C GLN A 190 -48.82 22.21 13.64
N SER A 191 -49.86 22.39 14.46
CA SER A 191 -49.86 22.47 15.94
C SER A 191 -51.24 22.07 16.50
N PRO A 192 -51.55 22.21 17.81
CA PRO A 192 -50.94 21.72 19.07
C PRO A 192 -51.92 20.65 19.65
N PRO A 193 -52.42 20.63 20.92
CA PRO A 193 -51.89 20.95 22.27
C PRO A 193 -51.66 19.65 23.11
N GLU A 194 -51.27 19.61 24.38
CA GLU A 194 -51.81 20.11 25.68
C GLU A 194 -50.76 19.84 26.80
N LYS A 195 -50.79 20.29 28.08
CA LYS A 195 -51.68 21.16 28.90
C LYS A 195 -50.91 21.67 30.16
N LEU A 196 -51.07 22.96 30.53
CA LEU A 196 -51.19 23.47 31.91
C LEU A 196 -49.94 23.41 32.87
N PRO A 197 -49.89 24.16 34.01
CA PRO A 197 -48.97 25.31 34.08
C PRO A 197 -48.18 25.47 35.39
N SER A 198 -47.50 26.62 35.55
CA SER A 198 -46.91 27.20 36.78
C SER A 198 -45.77 26.40 37.43
N SER A 199 -44.60 26.98 37.64
CA SER A 199 -44.41 27.97 38.70
C SER A 199 -43.31 28.99 38.42
N SER A 200 -43.58 30.26 38.71
CA SER A 200 -42.54 31.27 38.89
C SER A 200 -41.77 30.99 40.18
N SER A 201 -40.44 30.92 40.11
CA SER A 201 -39.53 30.96 41.26
C SER A 201 -38.43 31.98 40.98
N PRO A 202 -37.89 32.65 42.03
CA PRO A 202 -37.19 33.92 41.88
C PRO A 202 -35.74 33.77 41.39
N ASP A 203 -35.14 34.92 41.03
CA ASP A 203 -33.72 35.06 40.65
C ASP A 203 -32.78 34.28 41.59
N GLY A 204 -32.27 33.16 41.09
CA GLY A 204 -30.97 32.64 41.49
C GLY A 204 -29.92 33.17 40.52
N PRO A 205 -28.67 33.43 40.96
CA PRO A 205 -27.61 33.84 40.04
C PRO A 205 -27.44 32.75 38.98
N GLN A 206 -27.67 33.10 37.71
CA GLN A 206 -27.36 32.20 36.61
C GLN A 206 -25.87 31.82 36.70
N PRO A 207 -25.50 30.53 36.58
CA PRO A 207 -24.10 30.17 36.54
C PRO A 207 -23.48 30.90 35.36
N ALA A 208 -22.41 31.67 35.62
CA ALA A 208 -21.66 32.31 34.56
C ALA A 208 -21.25 31.21 33.57
N LYS A 209 -21.65 31.36 32.31
CA LYS A 209 -21.22 30.44 31.25
C LYS A 209 -19.68 30.42 31.30
N THR A 210 -19.09 29.24 31.44
CA THR A 210 -17.64 29.07 31.32
C THR A 210 -17.32 28.38 30.00
N LYS A 211 -16.29 28.88 29.33
CA LYS A 211 -15.77 28.33 28.09
C LYS A 211 -14.46 27.63 28.39
N GLN A 212 -14.35 26.36 28.01
CA GLN A 212 -13.09 25.63 28.11
C GLN A 212 -12.13 26.12 27.03
N VAL A 213 -10.92 26.47 27.43
CA VAL A 213 -9.83 26.97 26.58
C VAL A 213 -8.61 26.07 26.71
N TYR A 214 -7.86 25.97 25.63
CA TYR A 214 -6.69 25.10 25.49
C TYR A 214 -5.45 25.86 25.01
N LYS A 215 -4.30 25.49 25.59
CA LYS A 215 -2.94 25.76 25.09
C LYS A 215 -2.19 24.43 24.97
N GLY A 216 -1.28 24.31 24.01
CA GLY A 216 -0.48 23.10 23.79
C GLY A 216 -0.23 22.78 22.31
N ARG A 217 0.29 21.58 22.03
CA ARG A 217 0.72 21.20 20.67
C ARG A 217 -0.39 20.65 19.78
N ARG A 218 -1.42 20.06 20.38
CA ARG A 218 -2.42 19.28 19.65
C ARG A 218 -3.40 20.18 18.90
N LEU A 219 -3.80 19.67 17.74
CA LEU A 219 -4.84 20.20 16.85
C LEU A 219 -6.02 19.22 16.76
N ASN A 220 -5.78 17.93 17.01
CA ASN A 220 -6.79 16.87 17.01
C ASN A 220 -6.34 15.66 17.85
N ASP A 221 -7.10 14.56 17.84
CA ASP A 221 -6.69 13.27 18.41
C ASP A 221 -5.85 12.40 17.45
N GLY A 222 -5.26 11.32 17.97
CA GLY A 222 -4.40 10.40 17.23
C GLY A 222 -5.11 9.58 16.15
N SER A 223 -6.41 9.33 16.29
CA SER A 223 -7.24 8.63 15.30
C SER A 223 -7.53 9.49 14.06
N ALA A 224 -7.59 10.83 14.25
CA ALA A 224 -7.69 11.81 13.17
C ALA A 224 -6.37 12.08 12.43
N MET A 225 -5.23 11.48 12.86
CA MET A 225 -3.93 11.72 12.24
C MET A 225 -3.85 11.15 10.80
N PRO A 226 -3.50 11.96 9.79
CA PRO A 226 -3.28 11.48 8.42
C PRO A 226 -2.21 10.37 8.35
N SER A 227 -2.54 9.26 7.69
CA SER A 227 -1.65 8.09 7.58
C SER A 227 -0.26 8.42 7.00
N ASN A 228 -0.19 9.36 6.04
CA ASN A 228 1.07 9.77 5.42
C ASN A 228 2.04 10.42 6.42
N PHE A 229 1.58 11.03 7.52
CA PHE A 229 2.49 11.55 8.54
C PHE A 229 3.22 10.41 9.27
N ARG A 230 2.54 9.27 9.49
CA ARG A 230 3.15 8.05 10.03
C ARG A 230 4.15 7.47 9.02
N ASP A 231 3.71 7.27 7.77
CA ASP A 231 4.53 6.75 6.68
C ASP A 231 5.81 7.60 6.45
N GLU A 232 5.68 8.92 6.38
CA GLU A 232 6.81 9.85 6.20
C GLU A 232 7.79 9.81 7.39
N THR A 233 7.29 9.75 8.63
CA THR A 233 8.12 9.73 9.84
C THR A 233 8.92 8.44 9.96
N VAL A 234 8.25 7.29 9.77
CA VAL A 234 8.88 5.97 9.88
C VAL A 234 9.85 5.74 8.72
N SER A 235 9.49 6.14 7.50
CA SER A 235 10.41 6.13 6.35
C SER A 235 11.65 6.97 6.62
N ALA A 236 11.49 8.18 7.17
CA ALA A 236 12.60 9.06 7.51
C ALA A 236 13.47 8.53 8.67
N LEU A 237 12.89 7.88 9.67
CA LEU A 237 13.64 7.20 10.74
C LEU A 237 14.51 6.09 10.18
N VAL A 238 13.95 5.22 9.34
CA VAL A 238 14.69 4.12 8.70
C VAL A 238 15.77 4.67 7.75
N GLU A 239 15.47 5.72 6.98
CA GLU A 239 16.47 6.42 6.15
C GLU A 239 17.71 6.88 6.96
N CYS A 240 17.54 7.31 8.22
CA CYS A 240 18.66 7.75 9.07
C CYS A 240 19.71 6.66 9.33
N VAL A 241 19.31 5.38 9.22
CA VAL A 241 20.19 4.21 9.30
C VAL A 241 20.57 3.73 7.90
N VAL A 242 19.59 3.33 7.08
CA VAL A 242 19.85 2.55 5.85
C VAL A 242 20.61 3.34 4.78
N TRP A 243 20.54 4.67 4.80
CA TRP A 243 21.32 5.52 3.90
C TRP A 243 22.84 5.35 4.12
N ALA A 244 23.28 5.08 5.35
CA ALA A 244 24.70 4.84 5.64
C ALA A 244 25.23 3.57 4.94
N PHE A 245 24.37 2.57 4.75
CA PHE A 245 24.64 1.28 4.07
C PHE A 245 24.45 1.35 2.55
N ASN A 246 24.34 2.56 1.97
CA ASN A 246 24.06 2.78 0.55
C ASN A 246 22.71 2.18 0.08
N CYS A 247 21.73 2.11 0.99
CA CYS A 247 20.36 1.70 0.71
C CYS A 247 19.41 2.90 0.66
N GLN A 248 18.24 2.71 0.04
CA GLN A 248 17.17 3.69 -0.05
C GLN A 248 15.83 3.07 0.35
N VAL A 249 14.99 3.87 0.99
CA VAL A 249 13.58 3.56 1.23
C VAL A 249 12.76 4.03 0.02
N ARG A 250 11.84 3.20 -0.49
CA ARG A 250 11.00 3.54 -1.64
C ARG A 250 9.62 2.88 -1.54
N ALA A 251 8.57 3.56 -1.98
CA ALA A 251 7.25 2.96 -2.14
C ALA A 251 7.27 1.90 -3.28
N PRO A 252 6.54 0.78 -3.15
CA PRO A 252 6.41 -0.22 -4.22
C PRO A 252 5.88 0.41 -5.53
N ASN A 253 6.51 0.11 -6.67
CA ASN A 253 6.04 0.63 -7.97
C ASN A 253 4.85 -0.15 -8.54
N LEU A 254 4.63 -1.37 -8.05
CA LEU A 254 3.47 -2.21 -8.33
C LEU A 254 2.68 -2.43 -7.03
N PRO A 255 1.33 -2.56 -7.09
CA PRO A 255 0.53 -2.91 -5.92
C PRO A 255 1.04 -4.22 -5.28
N PRO A 256 1.40 -4.25 -3.98
CA PRO A 256 1.96 -5.43 -3.34
C PRO A 256 0.93 -6.58 -3.30
N ARG A 257 1.31 -7.75 -3.81
CA ARG A 257 0.44 -8.93 -3.91
C ARG A 257 1.20 -10.20 -3.58
N LEU A 258 0.82 -10.85 -2.49
CA LEU A 258 1.29 -12.18 -2.13
C LEU A 258 0.68 -13.21 -3.08
N GLN A 259 1.49 -14.07 -3.69
CA GLN A 259 0.99 -15.16 -4.52
C GLN A 259 0.67 -16.38 -3.66
N VAL A 260 -0.57 -16.86 -3.69
CA VAL A 260 -0.99 -18.13 -3.08
C VAL A 260 -1.63 -19.00 -4.15
N ARG A 261 -0.86 -19.95 -4.68
CA ARG A 261 -1.13 -20.72 -5.89
C ARG A 261 -1.44 -19.80 -7.08
N ASN A 262 -2.70 -19.70 -7.48
CA ASN A 262 -3.20 -18.85 -8.55
C ASN A 262 -3.85 -17.53 -8.05
N LEU A 263 -3.99 -17.35 -6.73
CA LEU A 263 -4.51 -16.13 -6.12
C LEU A 263 -3.38 -15.11 -5.95
N LEU A 264 -3.66 -13.85 -6.29
CA LEU A 264 -2.79 -12.71 -5.99
C LEU A 264 -3.43 -11.89 -4.86
N PHE A 265 -3.16 -12.30 -3.62
CA PHE A 265 -3.76 -11.71 -2.42
C PHE A 265 -3.15 -10.33 -2.13
N PRO A 266 -3.93 -9.24 -2.05
CA PRO A 266 -3.40 -7.90 -1.84
C PRO A 266 -2.89 -7.74 -0.40
N VAL A 267 -1.67 -7.24 -0.24
CA VAL A 267 -1.07 -6.94 1.08
C VAL A 267 -0.70 -5.46 1.16
N ARG A 268 -0.84 -4.85 2.35
CA ARG A 268 -0.48 -3.43 2.54
C ARG A 268 0.97 -3.34 2.99
N GLN A 269 1.88 -3.10 2.05
CA GLN A 269 3.27 -2.76 2.33
C GLN A 269 3.49 -1.27 2.03
N SER A 270 3.95 -0.49 3.01
CA SER A 270 4.19 0.96 2.82
C SER A 270 5.44 1.21 1.98
N PHE A 271 6.56 0.58 2.33
CA PHE A 271 7.84 0.77 1.64
C PHE A 271 8.68 -0.50 1.55
N ILE A 272 9.68 -0.44 0.67
CA ILE A 272 10.77 -1.39 0.49
C ILE A 272 12.09 -0.67 0.75
N VAL A 273 12.99 -1.30 1.50
CA VAL A 273 14.42 -0.93 1.56
C VAL A 273 15.17 -1.71 0.50
N GLY A 274 15.87 -1.01 -0.39
CA GLY A 274 16.72 -1.63 -1.42
C GLY A 274 18.11 -0.99 -1.46
N ARG A 275 19.14 -1.80 -1.70
CA ARG A 275 20.52 -1.38 -1.92
C ARG A 275 20.63 -0.65 -3.26
N LEU A 276 21.47 0.38 -3.35
CA LEU A 276 21.81 0.99 -4.63
C LEU A 276 22.80 0.09 -5.39
N PRO A 277 22.55 -0.25 -6.67
CA PRO A 277 23.47 -1.05 -7.47
C PRO A 277 24.86 -0.41 -7.59
N ARG A 278 25.90 -1.24 -7.58
CA ARG A 278 27.29 -0.79 -7.88
C ARG A 278 27.40 -0.26 -9.32
N GLU A 279 26.58 -0.78 -10.23
CA GLU A 279 26.51 -0.36 -11.64
C GLU A 279 25.84 1.01 -11.78
N ARG A 280 26.63 2.03 -12.13
CA ARG A 280 26.16 3.43 -12.27
C ARG A 280 24.99 3.57 -13.25
N GLU A 281 24.87 2.70 -14.25
CA GLU A 281 23.78 2.74 -15.23
C GLU A 281 22.43 2.32 -14.65
N LEU A 282 22.41 1.29 -13.80
CA LEU A 282 21.21 0.86 -13.09
C LEU A 282 20.77 1.89 -12.05
N GLY A 283 21.74 2.50 -11.36
CA GLY A 283 21.51 3.66 -10.49
C GLY A 283 20.85 4.83 -11.24
N ARG A 284 21.35 5.22 -12.43
CA ARG A 284 20.71 6.25 -13.28
C ARG A 284 19.28 5.87 -13.71
N ARG A 285 18.99 4.58 -13.87
CA ARG A 285 17.64 4.07 -14.19
C ARG A 285 16.72 3.96 -12.97
N ALA A 286 17.19 4.35 -11.78
CA ALA A 286 16.50 4.19 -10.50
C ALA A 286 16.04 2.74 -10.25
N VAL A 287 16.93 1.79 -10.55
CA VAL A 287 16.80 0.37 -10.19
C VAL A 287 17.45 0.16 -8.83
N LEU A 288 16.82 -0.62 -7.95
CA LEU A 288 17.35 -1.04 -6.65
C LEU A 288 17.71 -2.53 -6.64
N GLU A 289 18.57 -2.93 -5.72
CA GLU A 289 18.98 -4.30 -5.42
C GLU A 289 18.31 -4.75 -4.10
N GLY A 290 17.52 -5.83 -4.10
CA GLY A 290 16.83 -6.28 -2.88
C GLY A 290 15.58 -7.13 -3.13
N PRO A 291 14.53 -7.06 -2.30
CA PRO A 291 14.41 -6.20 -1.12
C PRO A 291 15.34 -6.65 0.03
N VAL A 292 15.92 -5.68 0.73
CA VAL A 292 16.73 -5.92 1.95
C VAL A 292 15.81 -6.08 3.17
N MET A 293 14.78 -5.24 3.26
CA MET A 293 13.85 -5.15 4.38
C MET A 293 12.55 -4.47 3.91
N GLY A 294 11.41 -4.77 4.52
CA GLY A 294 10.16 -4.04 4.29
C GLY A 294 9.89 -2.96 5.35
N ILE A 295 8.98 -2.03 5.05
CA ILE A 295 8.37 -1.14 6.04
C ILE A 295 6.85 -1.21 5.91
N CYS A 296 6.16 -1.34 7.03
CA CYS A 296 4.71 -1.55 7.07
C CYS A 296 4.07 -0.71 8.17
N CYS A 297 3.50 0.43 7.81
CA CYS A 297 2.80 1.31 8.74
C CYS A 297 1.32 0.93 8.80
N ARG A 298 0.81 0.68 10.00
CA ARG A 298 -0.63 0.55 10.26
C ARG A 298 -1.30 1.91 10.17
N VAL A 299 -2.63 1.92 10.01
CA VAL A 299 -3.45 3.13 10.16
C VAL A 299 -4.31 3.06 11.41
N GLU A 300 -4.66 1.83 11.80
CA GLU A 300 -5.38 1.45 13.00
C GLU A 300 -4.74 2.04 14.26
N THR A 301 -5.61 2.38 15.22
CA THR A 301 -5.27 2.84 16.57
C THR A 301 -5.91 1.99 17.66
N ASN A 302 -6.95 1.19 17.32
CA ASN A 302 -7.82 0.46 18.25
C ASN A 302 -7.94 -1.01 17.82
N PHE A 303 -7.68 -1.94 18.75
CA PHE A 303 -7.75 -3.40 18.57
C PHE A 303 -8.79 -4.04 19.48
N ARG A 304 -9.05 -3.45 20.64
CA ARG A 304 -10.03 -3.89 21.64
C ARG A 304 -11.30 -3.02 21.61
N PRO A 305 -12.49 -3.59 21.90
CA PRO A 305 -13.75 -2.83 21.93
C PRO A 305 -13.81 -1.86 23.13
N ASP A 306 -13.17 -2.23 24.24
CA ASP A 306 -13.22 -1.51 25.51
C ASP A 306 -12.27 -0.30 25.58
N CYS A 307 -11.50 -0.03 24.52
CA CYS A 307 -10.73 1.22 24.47
C CYS A 307 -11.71 2.40 24.40
N MET A 308 -11.61 3.33 25.35
CA MET A 308 -12.45 4.53 25.31
C MET A 308 -11.97 5.40 24.15
N THR A 309 -12.92 5.90 23.36
CA THR A 309 -12.65 6.96 22.40
C THR A 309 -12.30 8.26 23.14
N ALA A 310 -11.76 9.22 22.39
CA ALA A 310 -11.51 10.59 22.84
C ALA A 310 -12.72 11.30 23.48
N ASN A 311 -13.94 10.80 23.27
CA ASN A 311 -15.18 11.43 23.76
C ASN A 311 -15.76 10.75 25.01
N GLY A 312 -15.05 9.78 25.60
CA GLY A 312 -15.56 8.98 26.74
C GLY A 312 -16.60 7.92 26.33
N GLU A 313 -16.94 7.83 25.05
CA GLU A 313 -17.73 6.73 24.50
C GLU A 313 -16.85 5.48 24.35
N VAL A 314 -17.37 4.31 24.76
CA VAL A 314 -16.75 3.00 24.48
C VAL A 314 -16.56 2.85 22.97
N GLY A 315 -15.40 2.33 22.53
CA GLY A 315 -14.95 2.24 21.14
C GLY A 315 -15.74 1.30 20.21
N GLY A 316 -17.06 1.46 20.15
CA GLY A 316 -18.01 0.59 19.48
C GLY A 316 -19.02 1.31 18.57
N SER A 317 -18.64 2.40 17.90
CA SER A 317 -19.50 3.15 16.97
C SER A 317 -19.03 3.15 15.51
N SER A 318 -18.50 2.02 15.01
CA SER A 318 -18.89 1.66 13.63
C SER A 318 -20.41 1.48 13.64
N GLY A 319 -21.16 2.24 12.83
CA GLY A 319 -22.62 2.47 12.95
C GLY A 319 -23.57 1.29 12.72
N TYR A 320 -23.26 0.11 13.25
CA TYR A 320 -24.11 -1.05 13.36
C TYR A 320 -24.09 -1.52 14.81
N GLY A 321 -25.18 -1.27 15.55
CA GLY A 321 -25.29 -1.55 16.98
C GLY A 321 -25.33 -3.03 17.31
N MET A 322 -24.17 -3.69 17.24
CA MET A 322 -23.95 -5.01 17.83
C MET A 322 -23.54 -4.86 19.29
N LYS A 323 -24.10 -5.71 20.15
CA LYS A 323 -23.69 -5.81 21.55
C LYS A 323 -22.30 -6.44 21.64
N PRO A 324 -21.45 -6.08 22.61
CA PRO A 324 -20.21 -6.78 22.86
C PRO A 324 -20.51 -8.26 23.12
N SER A 325 -19.89 -9.14 22.34
CA SER A 325 -19.82 -10.56 22.63
C SER A 325 -18.36 -10.98 22.47
N GLU A 326 -17.85 -11.68 23.47
CA GLU A 326 -16.41 -11.92 23.70
C GLU A 326 -15.67 -12.60 22.52
N VAL A 327 -16.42 -13.14 21.55
CA VAL A 327 -15.93 -13.87 20.37
C VAL A 327 -15.80 -12.96 19.13
N VAL A 328 -16.43 -11.78 19.10
CA VAL A 328 -16.57 -10.93 17.89
C VAL A 328 -15.44 -9.90 17.74
N ASP A 329 -14.49 -9.83 18.68
CA ASP A 329 -13.50 -8.75 18.71
C ASP A 329 -12.03 -9.15 18.45
N GLU A 330 -11.66 -10.44 18.53
CA GLU A 330 -10.28 -10.88 18.25
C GLU A 330 -9.84 -10.65 16.78
N TRP A 331 -10.77 -10.56 15.83
CA TRP A 331 -10.46 -10.45 14.40
C TRP A 331 -9.57 -9.24 14.07
N ARG A 332 -9.59 -8.17 14.88
CA ARG A 332 -8.71 -7.00 14.68
C ARG A 332 -7.24 -7.37 14.89
N GLY A 333 -6.93 -8.11 15.96
CA GLY A 333 -5.59 -8.62 16.24
C GLY A 333 -5.15 -9.69 15.23
N ILE A 334 -6.06 -10.60 14.85
CA ILE A 334 -5.83 -11.63 13.83
C ILE A 334 -5.54 -10.98 12.47
N LEU A 335 -6.32 -9.98 12.07
CA LEU A 335 -6.14 -9.24 10.81
C LEU A 335 -4.82 -8.46 10.79
N ASP A 336 -4.44 -7.85 11.90
CA ASP A 336 -3.17 -7.14 12.03
C ASP A 336 -1.97 -8.07 11.82
N LEU A 337 -1.97 -9.21 12.52
CA LEU A 337 -0.93 -10.23 12.38
C LEU A 337 -0.92 -10.85 10.97
N ALA A 338 -2.09 -11.14 10.39
CA ALA A 338 -2.18 -11.68 9.04
C ALA A 338 -1.65 -10.71 7.97
N ARG A 339 -1.85 -9.39 8.15
CA ARG A 339 -1.24 -8.37 7.28
C ARG A 339 0.28 -8.33 7.45
N GLU A 340 0.77 -8.49 8.67
CA GLU A 340 2.20 -8.55 8.95
C GLU A 340 2.87 -9.74 8.26
N VAL A 341 2.35 -10.95 8.52
CA VAL A 341 2.79 -12.21 7.93
C VAL A 341 2.68 -12.16 6.40
N GLY A 342 1.60 -11.57 5.87
CA GLY A 342 1.42 -11.39 4.43
C GLY A 342 2.51 -10.53 3.76
N VAL A 343 3.00 -9.49 4.43
CA VAL A 343 4.14 -8.69 3.92
C VAL A 343 5.46 -9.43 4.08
N MET A 344 5.68 -10.17 5.18
CA MET A 344 6.88 -10.99 5.36
C MET A 344 6.98 -12.10 4.30
N LEU A 345 5.87 -12.79 4.02
CA LEU A 345 5.80 -13.80 2.95
C LEU A 345 5.96 -13.18 1.55
N LEU A 346 5.46 -11.96 1.32
CA LEU A 346 5.70 -11.26 0.06
C LEU A 346 7.19 -10.94 -0.12
N LEU A 347 7.86 -10.40 0.90
CA LEU A 347 9.30 -10.12 0.87
C LEU A 347 10.11 -11.40 0.57
N ALA A 348 9.74 -12.53 1.19
CA ALA A 348 10.33 -13.82 0.90
C ALA A 348 10.13 -14.25 -0.57
N GLN A 349 8.91 -14.11 -1.10
CA GLN A 349 8.63 -14.37 -2.51
C GLN A 349 9.41 -13.46 -3.45
N GLU A 350 9.58 -12.19 -3.11
CA GLU A 350 10.37 -11.23 -3.90
C GLU A 350 11.85 -11.60 -3.90
N ARG A 351 12.44 -11.89 -2.74
CA ARG A 351 13.84 -12.33 -2.59
C ARG A 351 14.09 -13.67 -3.29
N ALA A 352 13.12 -14.59 -3.26
CA ALA A 352 13.20 -15.88 -3.93
C ALA A 352 13.13 -15.82 -5.47
N ARG A 353 12.96 -14.63 -6.07
CA ARG A 353 13.08 -14.38 -7.53
C ARG A 353 14.54 -14.23 -7.99
N GLU A 354 15.51 -14.17 -7.07
CA GLU A 354 16.94 -14.13 -7.44
C GLU A 354 17.31 -15.26 -8.39
N GLY A 355 18.05 -14.93 -9.46
CA GLY A 355 18.47 -15.86 -10.49
C GLY A 355 17.36 -16.40 -11.40
N LYS A 356 16.08 -16.12 -11.13
CA LYS A 356 14.92 -16.62 -11.89
C LYS A 356 14.47 -15.61 -12.95
N GLY A 357 13.82 -16.11 -14.00
CA GLY A 357 13.11 -15.28 -14.98
C GLY A 357 11.64 -15.10 -14.61
N GLU A 358 11.06 -13.93 -14.92
CA GLU A 358 9.62 -13.72 -14.78
C GLU A 358 8.87 -14.57 -15.82
N VAL A 359 7.94 -15.41 -15.35
CA VAL A 359 6.93 -16.07 -16.20
C VAL A 359 5.65 -15.27 -16.12
N LYS A 360 5.22 -14.66 -17.23
CA LYS A 360 4.03 -13.80 -17.24
C LYS A 360 2.74 -14.62 -17.20
N PRO A 361 1.64 -14.08 -16.64
CA PRO A 361 0.35 -14.75 -16.66
C PRO A 361 -0.09 -15.13 -18.08
N GLY A 362 -0.23 -16.44 -18.33
CA GLY A 362 -0.59 -16.96 -19.66
C GLY A 362 0.56 -17.00 -20.68
N GLU A 363 1.82 -16.77 -20.30
CA GLU A 363 2.97 -17.01 -21.16
C GLU A 363 3.06 -18.47 -21.60
N GLY A 364 3.46 -18.71 -22.85
CA GLY A 364 3.49 -20.05 -23.45
C GLY A 364 2.13 -20.75 -23.63
N LYS A 365 1.00 -20.13 -23.24
CA LYS A 365 -0.34 -20.72 -23.39
C LYS A 365 -0.91 -20.45 -24.78
N TRP A 366 -1.60 -21.42 -25.36
CA TRP A 366 -2.12 -21.34 -26.73
C TRP A 366 -3.01 -20.11 -26.97
N TRP A 367 -3.76 -19.66 -25.96
CA TRP A 367 -4.69 -18.53 -26.07
C TRP A 367 -4.01 -17.16 -26.10
N THR A 368 -2.70 -17.07 -25.83
CA THR A 368 -1.88 -15.84 -25.90
C THR A 368 -0.81 -15.91 -27.01
N ALA A 369 -0.39 -17.12 -27.39
CA ALA A 369 0.65 -17.34 -28.40
C ALA A 369 0.11 -17.51 -29.83
N THR A 370 -1.08 -18.11 -30.00
CA THR A 370 -1.62 -18.45 -31.32
C THR A 370 -2.50 -17.32 -31.87
N PRO A 371 -2.22 -16.78 -33.08
CA PRO A 371 -3.11 -15.81 -33.74
C PRO A 371 -4.51 -16.42 -33.97
N ARG A 372 -5.56 -15.73 -33.54
CA ARG A 372 -6.94 -16.17 -33.75
C ARG A 372 -7.46 -15.77 -35.13
N TRP A 373 -8.38 -16.58 -35.67
CA TRP A 373 -9.13 -16.30 -36.88
C TRP A 373 -9.75 -14.89 -36.83
N GLY A 374 -9.29 -13.99 -37.71
CA GLY A 374 -9.79 -12.60 -37.78
C GLY A 374 -9.14 -11.57 -36.85
N GLY A 375 -8.17 -11.95 -36.00
CA GLY A 375 -7.68 -11.09 -34.90
C GLY A 375 -6.19 -10.72 -34.91
N GLY A 376 -5.45 -11.01 -35.98
CA GLY A 376 -4.04 -10.63 -36.14
C GLY A 376 -3.71 -10.25 -37.59
N PRO A 377 -2.44 -9.90 -37.90
CA PRO A 377 -2.02 -9.54 -39.25
C PRO A 377 -2.36 -10.65 -40.26
N GLY A 378 -3.14 -10.33 -41.29
CA GLY A 378 -3.64 -11.30 -42.28
C GLY A 378 -4.90 -12.07 -41.86
N GLY A 379 -5.53 -11.75 -40.72
CA GLY A 379 -6.81 -12.34 -40.31
C GLY A 379 -7.98 -11.94 -41.22
N LEU A 380 -9.09 -12.71 -41.16
CA LEU A 380 -10.29 -12.51 -42.00
C LEU A 380 -10.77 -11.05 -42.15
N MET A 381 -10.69 -10.22 -41.09
CA MET A 381 -11.08 -8.80 -41.13
C MET A 381 -10.08 -7.89 -41.88
N GLU A 382 -8.81 -8.27 -41.98
CA GLU A 382 -7.82 -7.60 -42.85
C GLU A 382 -7.83 -8.14 -44.29
N SER A 383 -8.53 -9.25 -44.54
CA SER A 383 -8.63 -9.77 -45.90
C SER A 383 -9.28 -8.75 -46.82
N LYS A 384 -8.57 -8.37 -47.90
CA LYS A 384 -9.06 -7.44 -48.92
C LYS A 384 -10.39 -7.88 -49.54
N VAL A 385 -10.74 -9.16 -49.41
CA VAL A 385 -12.01 -9.77 -49.86
C VAL A 385 -13.23 -9.11 -49.19
N LEU A 386 -13.16 -8.75 -47.90
CA LEU A 386 -14.27 -8.08 -47.21
C LEU A 386 -14.29 -6.57 -47.45
N THR A 387 -13.12 -5.94 -47.62
CA THR A 387 -13.03 -4.50 -47.94
C THR A 387 -13.42 -4.18 -49.40
N ALA A 388 -13.15 -5.10 -50.33
CA ALA A 388 -13.51 -4.95 -51.74
C ALA A 388 -15.03 -5.00 -51.99
N ARG A 389 -15.82 -5.64 -51.11
CA ARG A 389 -17.29 -5.62 -51.17
C ARG A 389 -17.93 -4.28 -50.81
N ARG A 390 -17.13 -3.25 -50.48
CA ARG A 390 -17.57 -1.85 -50.33
C ARG A 390 -17.15 -0.96 -51.51
N GLY A 391 -16.90 -1.57 -52.68
CA GLY A 391 -16.80 -0.86 -53.95
C GLY A 391 -18.17 -0.34 -54.41
N VAL A 392 -18.19 0.89 -54.92
CA VAL A 392 -19.35 1.53 -55.54
C VAL A 392 -19.80 0.71 -56.76
N VAL A 393 -21.11 0.53 -56.91
CA VAL A 393 -21.74 0.10 -58.17
C VAL A 393 -22.79 1.16 -58.50
N ASP A 394 -22.68 1.73 -59.70
CA ASP A 394 -23.63 2.72 -60.23
C ASP A 394 -25.04 2.16 -60.37
N GLU A 395 -26.05 3.00 -60.12
CA GLU A 395 -27.39 2.76 -60.64
C GLU A 395 -27.44 3.14 -62.12
N ASP A 396 -27.48 2.14 -63.01
CA ASP A 396 -28.30 2.17 -64.23
C ASP A 396 -28.20 0.85 -65.02
N LYS A 397 -29.14 -0.07 -64.75
CA LYS A 397 -29.81 -0.94 -65.74
C LYS A 397 -30.73 -1.98 -65.08
N ILE A 398 -32.02 -1.85 -65.36
CA ILE A 398 -33.00 -2.92 -65.14
C ILE A 398 -32.88 -3.95 -66.26
N THR A 399 -32.74 -5.24 -65.93
CA THR A 399 -33.27 -6.33 -66.76
C THR A 399 -33.42 -7.62 -65.95
N THR A 400 -34.61 -8.22 -65.98
CA THR A 400 -34.97 -9.49 -65.35
C THR A 400 -34.51 -10.70 -66.16
N PRO A 401 -34.17 -11.81 -65.48
CA PRO A 401 -34.42 -13.16 -66.01
C PRO A 401 -35.34 -14.02 -65.09
N PRO A 402 -35.82 -15.19 -65.57
CA PRO A 402 -37.01 -15.89 -65.05
C PRO A 402 -36.69 -17.08 -64.07
N PRO A 403 -37.69 -17.86 -63.58
CA PRO A 403 -37.59 -18.67 -62.36
C PRO A 403 -37.41 -20.21 -62.58
N SER A 404 -37.57 -20.97 -61.49
CA SER A 404 -37.65 -22.44 -61.35
C SER A 404 -36.31 -23.22 -61.40
N GLU A 405 -36.14 -24.42 -60.83
CA GLU A 405 -37.08 -25.30 -60.11
C GLU A 405 -36.37 -26.26 -59.11
N ASN A 406 -37.16 -26.98 -58.32
CA ASN A 406 -36.81 -27.91 -57.23
C ASN A 406 -35.82 -29.06 -57.59
N ALA A 407 -35.08 -29.56 -56.58
CA ALA A 407 -35.20 -30.96 -56.11
C ALA A 407 -34.31 -31.29 -54.87
N SER A 408 -34.97 -31.75 -53.80
CA SER A 408 -34.69 -32.94 -52.94
C SER A 408 -33.23 -33.30 -52.53
N THR A 409 -32.94 -33.77 -51.31
CA THR A 409 -33.77 -34.60 -50.41
C THR A 409 -33.31 -34.49 -48.94
N GLU A 410 -34.24 -34.46 -47.98
CA GLU A 410 -33.98 -34.59 -46.53
C GLU A 410 -34.36 -35.99 -45.99
N VAL A 411 -33.79 -36.35 -44.83
CA VAL A 411 -34.42 -37.22 -43.80
C VAL A 411 -33.97 -36.65 -42.44
N SER A 412 -34.80 -35.91 -41.69
CA SER A 412 -35.72 -36.36 -40.60
C SER A 412 -34.99 -37.05 -39.42
N MET A 413 -35.31 -36.85 -38.13
CA MET A 413 -36.55 -36.48 -37.41
C MET A 413 -36.20 -35.59 -36.17
N ASP A 414 -36.93 -34.50 -35.87
CA ASP A 414 -38.13 -34.37 -34.99
C ASP A 414 -37.80 -34.29 -33.47
N GLY A 415 -38.33 -33.35 -32.66
CA GLY A 415 -39.32 -32.30 -32.98
C GLY A 415 -39.73 -31.37 -31.82
N THR A 416 -40.90 -30.74 -32.01
CA THR A 416 -41.74 -29.99 -31.03
C THR A 416 -41.58 -28.46 -30.89
N THR A 417 -42.56 -27.76 -31.45
CA THR A 417 -42.97 -26.31 -31.42
C THR A 417 -43.81 -25.94 -30.15
N PRO A 418 -44.53 -24.79 -29.99
CA PRO A 418 -44.73 -23.52 -30.76
C PRO A 418 -44.41 -22.20 -29.97
N LYS A 419 -44.22 -20.98 -30.53
CA LYS A 419 -45.12 -19.98 -31.22
C LYS A 419 -46.27 -19.41 -30.32
N PRO A 420 -46.82 -18.16 -30.49
CA PRO A 420 -46.61 -17.14 -31.57
C PRO A 420 -46.69 -15.61 -31.21
N SER A 421 -46.50 -14.76 -32.25
CA SER A 421 -47.16 -13.45 -32.60
C SER A 421 -46.99 -12.19 -31.73
N ASN A 422 -46.42 -11.09 -32.28
CA ASN A 422 -47.04 -9.89 -32.93
C ASN A 422 -47.43 -8.79 -31.89
N THR A 423 -47.48 -7.47 -32.13
CA THR A 423 -47.95 -6.61 -33.27
C THR A 423 -47.33 -5.19 -33.00
N GLU A 424 -46.75 -4.43 -33.95
CA GLU A 424 -47.39 -3.31 -34.73
C GLU A 424 -48.05 -2.19 -33.83
N THR A 425 -48.01 -0.86 -34.06
CA THR A 425 -47.68 0.02 -35.22
C THR A 425 -47.55 1.53 -34.80
N LEU A 426 -47.13 2.41 -35.74
CA LEU A 426 -47.43 3.87 -35.92
C LEU A 426 -46.60 5.00 -35.23
N LEU A 427 -46.32 6.03 -36.06
CA LEU A 427 -45.84 7.40 -35.76
C LEU A 427 -47.02 8.40 -35.96
N PRO A 428 -46.90 9.72 -35.62
CA PRO A 428 -46.42 10.70 -36.62
C PRO A 428 -45.62 11.93 -36.11
N GLU A 429 -45.00 12.63 -37.08
CA GLU A 429 -44.58 14.07 -37.26
C GLU A 429 -44.68 15.13 -36.12
N ALA A 430 -43.96 16.28 -36.11
CA ALA A 430 -43.24 17.03 -37.16
C ALA A 430 -42.10 17.96 -36.63
N ALA A 431 -41.22 18.42 -37.55
CA ALA A 431 -40.43 19.69 -37.62
C ALA A 431 -39.83 20.35 -36.33
N THR A 432 -38.61 20.92 -36.31
CA THR A 432 -38.06 21.92 -37.26
C THR A 432 -36.54 22.15 -37.03
N HIS A 433 -35.75 22.42 -38.09
CA HIS A 433 -34.38 22.96 -37.99
C HIS A 433 -34.10 24.04 -39.06
N PRO A 434 -33.47 25.17 -38.72
CA PRO A 434 -32.82 26.09 -39.66
C PRO A 434 -31.27 25.92 -39.71
N PRO A 435 -30.54 26.50 -40.70
CA PRO A 435 -29.42 25.79 -41.33
C PRO A 435 -27.99 26.35 -41.12
N LEU A 436 -27.00 25.53 -41.48
CA LEU A 436 -25.57 25.87 -41.56
C LEU A 436 -25.19 26.65 -42.83
N ARG A 437 -24.32 27.66 -42.71
CA ARG A 437 -23.51 28.27 -43.79
C ARG A 437 -22.38 29.15 -43.20
N PRO A 438 -21.31 29.49 -43.95
CA PRO A 438 -20.44 28.63 -44.75
C PRO A 438 -18.94 28.83 -44.44
N LYS A 439 -18.07 27.97 -45.02
CA LYS A 439 -16.61 28.15 -45.01
C LYS A 439 -16.19 29.39 -45.81
N ARG A 440 -15.13 30.09 -45.37
CA ARG A 440 -14.29 30.95 -46.23
C ARG A 440 -12.85 30.43 -46.26
N LYS A 441 -12.39 30.05 -47.45
CA LYS A 441 -10.96 29.92 -47.80
C LYS A 441 -10.48 31.24 -48.42
N ALA A 442 -9.24 31.62 -48.16
CA ALA A 442 -8.39 32.43 -49.03
C ALA A 442 -6.99 31.78 -48.99
N ILE A 443 -6.55 31.14 -50.08
CA ILE A 443 -5.66 31.70 -51.12
C ILE A 443 -4.20 31.69 -50.60
N ARG A 444 -3.44 30.65 -50.98
CA ARG A 444 -2.25 30.67 -51.89
C ARG A 444 -1.01 31.25 -51.18
N ASP A 445 0.22 30.74 -51.38
CA ASP A 445 0.82 30.34 -52.65
C ASP A 445 1.43 28.94 -52.74
N ILE A 446 1.68 28.58 -53.99
CA ILE A 446 2.37 27.38 -54.46
C ILE A 446 3.83 27.75 -54.73
N SER A 447 4.78 26.90 -54.32
CA SER A 447 6.07 26.79 -54.99
C SER A 447 6.38 25.31 -55.19
N ASP A 448 6.13 24.83 -56.41
CA ASP A 448 6.53 23.48 -56.82
C ASP A 448 8.04 23.36 -56.85
N ASN A 449 8.57 22.23 -56.37
CA ASN A 449 9.86 21.74 -56.86
C ASN A 449 9.93 20.21 -56.83
N ASN A 450 9.48 19.68 -57.96
CA ASN A 450 9.78 18.41 -58.61
C ASN A 450 10.46 17.25 -57.86
N GLU A 451 9.77 16.10 -57.91
CA GLU A 451 10.32 14.76 -58.20
C GLU A 451 11.62 14.28 -57.52
N ARG A 452 11.44 13.34 -56.58
CA ARG A 452 12.20 12.07 -56.66
C ARG A 452 11.41 10.92 -56.06
N GLY A 453 11.24 9.85 -56.85
CA GLY A 453 10.45 8.69 -56.47
C GLY A 453 11.06 7.92 -55.30
N GLY A 454 10.23 7.59 -54.31
CA GLY A 454 10.58 6.70 -53.20
C GLY A 454 9.33 6.13 -52.58
N VAL A 455 9.11 4.82 -52.76
CA VAL A 455 8.01 4.09 -52.11
C VAL A 455 8.32 4.00 -50.61
N GLN A 456 7.96 5.04 -49.86
CA GLN A 456 8.00 4.98 -48.41
C GLN A 456 6.91 4.04 -47.93
N HIS A 457 7.30 2.81 -47.56
CA HIS A 457 6.49 1.97 -46.69
C HIS A 457 6.17 2.76 -45.42
N LYS A 458 4.91 3.23 -45.30
CA LYS A 458 4.40 3.82 -44.06
C LYS A 458 4.60 2.81 -42.94
N LYS A 459 5.56 3.08 -42.04
CA LYS A 459 5.72 2.34 -40.78
C LYS A 459 4.36 2.27 -40.12
N GLY A 460 3.95 1.05 -39.75
CA GLY A 460 2.57 0.74 -39.39
C GLY A 460 1.99 1.72 -38.37
N SER A 461 0.73 2.13 -38.59
CA SER A 461 -0.02 2.89 -37.60
C SER A 461 0.03 2.14 -36.26
N LYS A 462 0.22 2.86 -35.16
CA LYS A 462 0.07 2.25 -33.83
C LYS A 462 -1.34 1.64 -33.76
N PRO A 463 -1.49 0.37 -33.37
CA PRO A 463 -2.77 -0.30 -33.47
C PRO A 463 -3.82 0.43 -32.63
N THR A 464 -5.04 0.53 -33.17
CA THR A 464 -6.17 1.16 -32.49
C THR A 464 -6.46 0.45 -31.17
N GLN A 465 -7.16 1.11 -30.25
CA GLN A 465 -7.52 0.49 -28.97
C GLN A 465 -8.36 -0.78 -29.21
N THR A 466 -9.25 -0.77 -30.21
CA THR A 466 -10.03 -1.93 -30.65
C THR A 466 -9.17 -3.07 -31.21
N GLU A 467 -8.16 -2.78 -32.03
CA GLU A 467 -7.18 -3.81 -32.46
C GLU A 467 -6.40 -4.38 -31.27
N LYS A 468 -5.98 -3.53 -30.33
CA LYS A 468 -5.27 -3.96 -29.11
C LYS A 468 -6.14 -4.89 -28.25
N TRP A 469 -7.44 -4.64 -28.13
CA TRP A 469 -8.40 -5.51 -27.42
C TRP A 469 -8.65 -6.85 -28.14
N LYS A 470 -8.61 -6.87 -29.48
CA LYS A 470 -8.73 -8.11 -30.27
C LYS A 470 -7.50 -9.03 -30.14
N THR A 471 -6.33 -8.49 -29.80
CA THR A 471 -5.12 -9.27 -29.52
C THR A 471 -5.03 -9.68 -28.05
N LEU A 472 -5.45 -10.91 -27.74
CA LEU A 472 -5.08 -11.54 -26.46
C LEU A 472 -3.55 -11.70 -26.41
N ARG A 473 -2.93 -11.14 -25.37
CA ARG A 473 -1.50 -11.26 -25.07
C ARG A 473 -1.34 -11.91 -23.69
N SER A 474 -0.12 -12.30 -23.34
CA SER A 474 0.23 -12.56 -21.93
C SER A 474 -0.19 -11.37 -21.07
N GLY A 475 -0.59 -11.65 -19.83
CA GLY A 475 -0.84 -10.60 -18.84
C GLY A 475 0.40 -9.71 -18.61
N PRO A 476 0.21 -8.55 -17.98
CA PRO A 476 1.34 -7.77 -17.50
C PRO A 476 2.18 -8.60 -16.52
N GLY A 477 3.47 -8.28 -16.46
CA GLY A 477 4.34 -8.82 -15.41
C GLY A 477 3.85 -8.39 -14.02
N ILE A 478 4.15 -9.23 -13.04
CA ILE A 478 3.95 -8.96 -11.61
C ILE A 478 5.26 -8.61 -10.90
N TRP A 479 6.40 -8.66 -11.60
CA TRP A 479 7.72 -8.29 -11.09
C TRP A 479 8.03 -6.81 -11.40
N ASP A 480 8.66 -6.12 -10.46
CA ASP A 480 9.00 -4.72 -10.62
C ASP A 480 10.25 -4.54 -11.51
N SER A 481 10.07 -3.91 -12.68
CA SER A 481 11.17 -3.52 -13.58
C SER A 481 12.21 -2.56 -12.97
N LYS A 482 11.94 -2.01 -11.78
CA LYS A 482 12.84 -1.17 -10.97
C LYS A 482 13.48 -1.92 -9.81
N MET A 483 13.30 -3.23 -9.69
CA MET A 483 13.96 -4.08 -8.70
C MET A 483 14.78 -5.18 -9.37
N ARG A 484 16.06 -5.29 -9.00
CA ARG A 484 16.91 -6.47 -9.21
C ARG A 484 16.75 -7.34 -7.96
N TYR A 485 15.99 -8.43 -8.11
CA TYR A 485 15.69 -9.32 -6.99
C TYR A 485 16.92 -10.11 -6.52
N MET A 486 17.26 -9.99 -5.23
CA MET A 486 18.43 -10.64 -4.60
C MET A 486 18.19 -10.92 -3.11
N ARG A 487 18.69 -12.04 -2.59
CA ARG A 487 18.61 -12.46 -1.18
C ARG A 487 19.74 -11.86 -0.33
N ILE A 488 19.83 -10.52 -0.31
CA ILE A 488 20.87 -9.81 0.46
C ILE A 488 20.80 -10.21 1.94
N GLY A 489 21.94 -10.64 2.51
CA GLY A 489 22.07 -11.06 3.91
C GLY A 489 21.76 -12.53 4.21
N ALA A 490 21.23 -13.29 3.24
CA ALA A 490 20.92 -14.71 3.42
C ALA A 490 22.22 -15.55 3.54
N PRO A 491 22.23 -16.61 4.37
CA PRO A 491 23.42 -17.42 4.62
C PRO A 491 23.84 -18.21 3.37
N LYS A 492 24.95 -17.83 2.74
CA LYS A 492 25.44 -18.50 1.51
C LYS A 492 25.77 -19.96 1.82
N SER A 493 25.27 -20.88 0.99
CA SER A 493 25.53 -22.31 1.13
C SER A 493 27.03 -22.59 1.20
N ILE A 494 27.46 -23.34 2.23
CA ILE A 494 28.87 -23.72 2.47
C ILE A 494 29.51 -24.39 1.22
N SER A 495 28.69 -25.03 0.38
CA SER A 495 29.08 -25.63 -0.90
C SER A 495 29.54 -24.67 -2.01
N GLN A 496 29.39 -23.34 -1.86
CA GLN A 496 29.94 -22.35 -2.81
C GLN A 496 31.21 -21.63 -2.32
N ALA A 497 31.63 -21.85 -1.07
CA ALA A 497 32.87 -21.29 -0.52
C ALA A 497 34.07 -22.26 -0.61
N ALA A 498 33.84 -23.52 -1.01
CA ALA A 498 34.89 -24.52 -1.11
C ALA A 498 35.77 -24.31 -2.37
N SER A 499 37.05 -23.96 -2.15
CA SER A 499 38.09 -24.02 -3.18
C SER A 499 38.15 -25.41 -3.85
N PRO A 500 38.51 -25.54 -5.14
CA PRO A 500 38.37 -26.79 -5.91
C PRO A 500 39.31 -27.95 -5.54
N SER A 501 39.98 -27.92 -4.37
CA SER A 501 41.26 -28.61 -4.15
C SER A 501 41.25 -29.78 -3.17
N LEU A 502 40.10 -30.22 -2.64
CA LEU A 502 40.00 -31.42 -1.79
C LEU A 502 38.74 -32.24 -2.12
N PRO A 503 38.85 -33.57 -2.33
CA PRO A 503 37.69 -34.44 -2.51
C PRO A 503 36.96 -34.67 -1.17
N PRO A 504 35.61 -34.80 -1.16
CA PRO A 504 34.86 -35.09 0.05
C PRO A 504 35.16 -36.49 0.59
N SER A 505 35.27 -36.62 1.91
CA SER A 505 35.51 -37.89 2.59
C SER A 505 34.22 -38.72 2.70
N PRO A 506 34.22 -40.06 2.53
CA PRO A 506 32.99 -40.84 2.34
C PRO A 506 32.20 -41.20 3.63
N ALA A 507 32.52 -40.60 4.77
CA ALA A 507 32.14 -41.14 6.08
C ALA A 507 30.75 -40.74 6.61
N HIS A 508 30.13 -39.67 6.10
CA HIS A 508 28.82 -39.17 6.55
C HIS A 508 27.92 -38.77 5.37
N ALA A 509 27.47 -39.76 4.59
CA ALA A 509 26.62 -39.55 3.41
C ALA A 509 25.11 -39.44 3.73
N GLU A 510 24.75 -39.13 4.98
CA GLU A 510 23.37 -38.81 5.42
C GLU A 510 23.25 -37.41 6.02
N ASP A 511 24.25 -36.54 5.77
CA ASP A 511 24.17 -35.13 6.12
C ASP A 511 23.03 -34.47 5.35
N LYS A 512 21.89 -34.31 6.05
CA LYS A 512 20.77 -33.48 5.61
C LYS A 512 21.35 -32.14 5.17
N ALA A 513 21.24 -31.81 3.89
CA ALA A 513 21.41 -30.43 3.46
C ALA A 513 20.45 -29.57 4.28
N GLU A 514 20.98 -28.76 5.19
CA GLU A 514 20.20 -27.83 5.98
C GLU A 514 19.44 -26.95 4.99
N GLU A 515 18.10 -27.05 4.99
CA GLU A 515 17.27 -26.26 4.09
C GLU A 515 17.51 -24.78 4.42
N MET A 516 18.16 -24.08 3.51
CA MET A 516 18.59 -22.70 3.70
C MET A 516 17.36 -21.80 3.90
N GLU A 517 17.10 -21.41 5.15
CA GLU A 517 16.04 -20.48 5.49
C GLU A 517 16.50 -19.04 5.24
N ASP A 518 15.65 -18.24 4.57
CA ASP A 518 15.90 -16.83 4.38
C ASP A 518 15.38 -16.04 5.58
N GLN A 519 16.25 -15.21 6.19
CA GLN A 519 15.85 -14.32 7.28
C GLN A 519 15.18 -13.09 6.70
N ILE A 520 13.85 -13.05 6.76
CA ILE A 520 13.08 -11.88 6.38
C ILE A 520 13.00 -10.92 7.56
N VAL A 521 13.22 -9.62 7.30
CA VAL A 521 13.11 -8.56 8.31
C VAL A 521 12.22 -7.42 7.80
N MET A 522 11.45 -6.81 8.70
CA MET A 522 10.59 -5.68 8.39
C MET A 522 10.48 -4.73 9.60
N VAL A 523 10.39 -3.42 9.33
CA VAL A 523 9.95 -2.43 10.33
C VAL A 523 8.43 -2.32 10.29
N THR A 524 7.76 -2.60 11.40
CA THR A 524 6.32 -2.40 11.59
C THR A 524 6.09 -1.14 12.44
N SER A 525 5.01 -0.41 12.21
CA SER A 525 4.70 0.81 12.97
C SER A 525 3.21 0.98 13.22
N ILE A 526 2.89 1.50 14.40
CA ILE A 526 1.53 1.78 14.84
C ILE A 526 1.48 3.01 15.75
N ASN A 527 0.39 3.79 15.72
CA ASN A 527 0.26 5.04 16.48
C ASN A 527 1.47 5.96 16.19
N HIS A 528 2.31 6.18 17.20
CA HIS A 528 3.63 6.83 17.12
C HIS A 528 4.79 5.91 17.54
N HIS A 529 4.58 4.60 17.50
CA HIS A 529 5.54 3.57 17.87
C HIS A 529 6.07 2.80 16.65
N VAL A 530 7.24 2.18 16.81
CA VAL A 530 7.87 1.27 15.84
C VAL A 530 8.30 -0.04 16.51
N ALA A 531 8.40 -1.11 15.73
CA ALA A 531 9.00 -2.37 16.15
C ALA A 531 9.72 -3.03 14.97
N LEU A 532 10.72 -3.85 15.27
CA LEU A 532 11.33 -4.74 14.27
C LEU A 532 10.67 -6.12 14.35
N THR A 533 10.38 -6.68 13.18
CA THR A 533 9.85 -8.04 13.04
C THR A 533 10.76 -8.86 12.14
N SER A 534 10.88 -10.14 12.45
CA SER A 534 11.62 -11.09 11.63
C SER A 534 10.91 -12.43 11.54
N MET A 535 11.07 -13.10 10.41
CA MET A 535 10.49 -14.41 10.14
C MET A 535 11.43 -15.22 9.26
N GLN A 536 11.71 -16.45 9.68
CA GLN A 536 12.44 -17.42 8.87
C GLN A 536 11.50 -18.05 7.86
N VAL A 537 11.91 -18.10 6.59
CA VAL A 537 11.11 -18.69 5.51
C VAL A 537 12.00 -19.59 4.66
N SER A 538 11.76 -20.91 4.75
CA SER A 538 12.41 -21.90 3.88
C SER A 538 11.89 -21.82 2.44
N GLU A 539 12.70 -22.27 1.47
CA GLU A 539 12.20 -22.46 0.09
C GLU A 539 11.01 -23.42 0.05
N ALA A 540 10.94 -24.36 0.99
CA ALA A 540 9.82 -25.26 1.13
C ALA A 540 8.50 -24.54 1.47
N HIS A 541 8.48 -23.54 2.36
CA HIS A 541 7.26 -22.75 2.58
C HIS A 541 6.82 -22.02 1.30
N LEU A 542 7.76 -21.52 0.50
CA LEU A 542 7.46 -20.79 -0.74
C LEU A 542 6.92 -21.69 -1.85
N ALA A 543 7.47 -22.90 -2.03
CA ALA A 543 6.96 -23.89 -2.98
C ALA A 543 5.54 -24.37 -2.61
N TRP A 544 5.27 -24.56 -1.32
CA TRP A 544 3.94 -24.91 -0.81
C TRP A 544 2.92 -23.77 -1.00
N LEU A 545 3.32 -22.51 -0.79
CA LEU A 545 2.50 -21.34 -1.12
C LEU A 545 2.25 -21.20 -2.62
N ALA A 546 3.25 -21.49 -3.47
CA ALA A 546 3.09 -21.55 -4.92
C ALA A 546 2.18 -22.72 -5.37
N GLY A 547 1.97 -23.70 -4.50
CA GLY A 547 1.06 -24.82 -4.73
C GLY A 547 1.68 -25.97 -5.50
N GLU A 548 3.01 -26.10 -5.48
CA GLU A 548 3.74 -27.23 -6.03
C GLU A 548 3.32 -28.54 -5.33
N GLU A 549 3.27 -29.64 -6.09
CA GLU A 549 2.85 -30.94 -5.55
C GLU A 549 3.96 -31.54 -4.68
N ARG A 550 3.56 -32.01 -3.49
CA ARG A 550 4.43 -32.76 -2.58
C ARG A 550 3.96 -34.19 -2.44
N LYS A 551 4.94 -35.08 -2.24
CA LYS A 551 4.69 -36.40 -1.67
C LYS A 551 4.29 -36.22 -0.21
N ASP A 552 3.33 -37.00 0.27
CA ASP A 552 2.80 -36.93 1.63
C ASP A 552 3.74 -37.61 2.67
N GLU A 553 5.07 -37.49 2.46
CA GLU A 553 6.10 -37.83 3.44
C GLU A 553 6.57 -36.51 4.07
N GLU A 554 6.01 -36.24 5.24
CA GLU A 554 5.82 -34.89 5.75
C GLU A 554 7.04 -34.38 6.54
N ARG A 555 7.53 -33.18 6.22
CA ARG A 555 8.30 -32.37 7.17
C ARG A 555 7.34 -31.44 7.88
N GLU A 556 7.22 -31.60 9.19
CA GLU A 556 6.62 -30.59 10.05
C GLU A 556 7.45 -29.30 9.95
N GLN A 557 6.84 -28.24 9.43
CA GLN A 557 7.44 -26.92 9.35
C GLN A 557 6.39 -25.89 9.79
N GLY A 558 6.84 -24.86 10.52
CA GLY A 558 5.97 -23.79 10.98
C GLY A 558 6.70 -22.46 10.90
N LEU A 559 5.96 -21.39 10.62
CA LEU A 559 6.51 -20.06 10.60
C LEU A 559 6.68 -19.54 12.03
N GLN A 560 7.86 -19.02 12.35
CA GLN A 560 8.09 -18.29 13.61
C GLN A 560 8.28 -16.81 13.30
N LEU A 561 7.34 -15.98 13.75
CA LEU A 561 7.46 -14.53 13.70
C LEU A 561 7.95 -14.03 15.06
N LYS A 562 9.13 -13.40 15.06
CA LYS A 562 9.67 -12.68 16.22
C LYS A 562 9.39 -11.20 16.05
N ARG A 563 8.95 -10.51 17.11
CA ARG A 563 8.75 -9.06 17.14
C ARG A 563 9.42 -8.48 18.37
N THR A 564 10.10 -7.35 18.24
CA THR A 564 10.62 -6.60 19.39
C THR A 564 9.47 -6.06 20.27
N ARG A 565 9.81 -5.40 21.38
CA ARG A 565 8.85 -4.47 21.99
C ARG A 565 8.48 -3.35 21.01
N TRP A 566 7.37 -2.68 21.27
CA TRP A 566 7.07 -1.41 20.64
C TRP A 566 7.93 -0.31 21.28
N PHE A 567 8.53 0.54 20.45
CA PHE A 567 9.38 1.66 20.84
C PHE A 567 8.66 2.97 20.54
N ASP A 568 8.51 3.84 21.54
CA ASP A 568 7.93 5.18 21.37
C ASP A 568 8.92 6.11 20.65
N LEU A 569 8.46 6.79 19.60
CA LEU A 569 9.27 7.79 18.87
C LEU A 569 9.36 9.14 19.57
N PHE A 570 8.48 9.42 20.53
CA PHE A 570 8.56 10.60 21.41
C PHE A 570 9.50 10.35 22.60
N ASP A 571 9.59 9.14 23.14
CA ASP A 571 10.62 8.85 24.15
C ASP A 571 12.04 8.92 23.55
N GLU A 572 13.05 9.27 24.36
CA GLU A 572 14.43 9.42 23.91
C GLU A 572 15.24 8.13 23.98
N ALA A 573 15.05 7.33 25.01
CA ALA A 573 15.73 6.05 25.13
C ALA A 573 15.25 5.13 24.00
N ASP A 574 13.94 5.02 23.80
CA ASP A 574 13.32 4.15 22.81
C ASP A 574 13.75 4.47 21.37
N ARG A 575 13.67 5.73 20.94
CA ARG A 575 14.05 6.12 19.58
C ARG A 575 15.55 5.94 19.30
N VAL A 576 16.40 6.05 20.32
CA VAL A 576 17.84 5.80 20.21
C VAL A 576 18.12 4.28 20.21
N GLU A 577 17.53 3.52 21.12
CA GLU A 577 17.66 2.06 21.22
C GLU A 577 17.23 1.39 19.91
N PHE A 578 16.07 1.79 19.36
CA PHE A 578 15.57 1.29 18.09
C PHE A 578 16.54 1.57 16.91
N VAL A 579 17.13 2.76 16.86
CA VAL A 579 18.07 3.12 15.79
C VAL A 579 19.41 2.39 15.92
N GLN A 580 19.86 2.08 17.14
CA GLN A 580 21.03 1.23 17.37
C GLN A 580 20.73 -0.23 16.99
N GLY A 581 19.62 -0.81 17.45
CA GLY A 581 19.23 -2.17 17.09
C GLY A 581 18.98 -2.36 15.58
N LEU A 582 18.36 -1.39 14.91
CA LEU A 582 18.20 -1.37 13.46
C LEU A 582 19.54 -1.28 12.73
N TRP A 583 20.52 -0.55 13.29
CA TRP A 583 21.87 -0.50 12.74
C TRP A 583 22.54 -1.87 12.80
N ASP A 584 22.51 -2.56 13.94
CA ASP A 584 23.13 -3.87 14.10
C ASP A 584 22.51 -4.93 13.18
N VAL A 585 21.18 -4.90 13.02
CA VAL A 585 20.46 -5.70 12.03
C VAL A 585 20.92 -5.40 10.60
N MET A 586 21.14 -4.12 10.27
CA MET A 586 21.67 -3.72 8.96
C MET A 586 23.15 -4.13 8.76
N VAL A 587 23.97 -4.13 9.81
CA VAL A 587 25.34 -4.70 9.75
C VAL A 587 25.27 -6.19 9.41
N TRP A 588 24.42 -6.96 10.09
CA TRP A 588 24.26 -8.38 9.81
C TRP A 588 23.75 -8.65 8.38
N LEU A 589 22.74 -7.91 7.91
CA LEU A 589 22.20 -8.04 6.55
C LEU A 589 23.22 -7.66 5.46
N MET A 590 24.21 -6.82 5.78
CA MET A 590 25.16 -6.24 4.82
C MET A 590 26.60 -6.75 4.99
N ARG A 591 26.82 -7.83 5.76
CA ARG A 591 28.13 -8.40 6.13
C ARG A 591 28.99 -8.99 4.99
N GLU A 592 28.64 -8.72 3.72
CA GLU A 592 29.30 -9.26 2.51
C GLU A 592 30.66 -8.63 2.14
#